data_AF-A0A0P8A4G7-F1
#
_entry.id   AF-A0A0P8A4G7-F1
#
_cell.length_a   1.000
_cell.length_b   1.000
_cell.length_c   1.000
_cell.angle_alpha   90.00
_cell.angle_beta   90.00
_cell.angle_gamma   90.00
#
_symmetry.space_group_name_H-M   'P 1'
#
loop_
_entity.id
_entity.type
_entity.pdbx_description
1 polymer ?
#
loop_
_entity_poly.entity_id
_entity_poly.type
_entity_poly.pdbx_seq_one_letter_code
_entity_poly.pdbx_strand_id
1 'polypeptide(L)'
;MSFANLFLTRPARPADPAPLPDVPSPSGSRAADARRALLAEIGEFFETHDLALTATNLATICGGLSGSHPELAQAFAAREMAGEPIDQRWLDTLARLDPDGHARIAALETLTDKLEYALMRFAQTARSAQTETSDHRGALGVQIEAMGEITVPAPAASEFERVLDLSQAMLARIASVEAAMERSQQETEKLRENLAKARVEADVDHLTRLPNRRAFERRLVSAAIAARAKGEPLSLAFCDVDHFKVINDTHGHEAGDRVLCALAATLTEHAGDSCFVARHGGEEFVLLFYGMGKDAARFRVDA
;
A
#
# COMPACT_ATOMS: atom_id res chain seq x y z
N MET A 1 -54.50 52.59 -18.81
CA MET A 1 -54.17 53.16 -17.48
C MET A 1 -53.19 52.18 -16.83
N SER A 2 -51.89 52.25 -17.11
CA SER A 2 -50.86 53.06 -16.44
C SER A 2 -50.97 52.99 -14.92
N PHE A 3 -49.98 52.39 -14.25
CA PHE A 3 -49.27 53.00 -13.12
C PHE A 3 -47.90 52.33 -12.93
N ALA A 4 -46.86 53.17 -13.00
CA ALA A 4 -45.46 52.87 -12.74
C ALA A 4 -45.06 53.35 -11.34
N ASN A 5 -43.95 52.79 -10.83
CA ASN A 5 -42.97 53.34 -9.88
C ASN A 5 -43.43 53.94 -8.54
N LEU A 6 -42.92 53.35 -7.44
CA LEU A 6 -42.26 54.14 -6.38
C LEU A 6 -41.20 53.31 -5.63
N PHE A 7 -39.98 53.86 -5.56
CA PHE A 7 -38.78 53.36 -4.90
C PHE A 7 -38.73 53.76 -3.40
N LEU A 8 -37.95 52.99 -2.62
CA LEU A 8 -37.14 53.35 -1.41
C LEU A 8 -37.82 53.69 -0.07
N THR A 9 -37.55 52.87 0.97
CA THR A 9 -36.45 53.09 1.94
C THR A 9 -36.43 51.97 3.00
N ARG A 10 -35.25 51.44 3.31
CA ARG A 10 -35.00 50.39 4.33
C ARG A 10 -34.14 51.02 5.45
N PRO A 11 -34.39 50.77 6.74
CA PRO A 11 -33.68 51.44 7.83
C PRO A 11 -32.22 50.96 7.96
N ALA A 12 -31.36 51.87 8.46
CA ALA A 12 -29.92 51.71 8.60
C ALA A 12 -29.51 50.60 9.57
N ARG A 13 -28.46 49.85 9.20
CA ARG A 13 -27.82 48.78 9.98
C ARG A 13 -26.88 49.41 11.02
N PRO A 14 -26.82 48.92 12.28
CA PRO A 14 -25.84 49.42 13.25
C PRO A 14 -24.42 49.02 12.81
N ALA A 15 -23.44 49.87 13.14
CA ALA A 15 -22.05 49.77 12.72
C ALA A 15 -21.38 48.45 13.15
N ASP A 16 -20.60 47.86 12.25
CA ASP A 16 -19.78 46.67 12.49
C ASP A 16 -18.70 46.96 13.56
N PRO A 17 -18.43 46.04 14.51
CA PRO A 17 -17.28 46.16 15.40
C PRO A 17 -15.97 46.01 14.62
N ALA A 18 -14.96 46.77 15.03
CA ALA A 18 -13.64 46.83 14.38
C ALA A 18 -13.00 45.44 14.15
N PRO A 19 -12.24 45.26 13.05
CA PRO A 19 -11.59 43.98 12.77
C PRO A 19 -10.57 43.66 13.86
N LEU A 20 -10.69 42.46 14.43
CA LEU A 20 -9.68 41.89 15.32
C LEU A 20 -8.37 41.70 14.55
N PRO A 21 -7.19 41.94 15.17
CA PRO A 21 -5.92 41.72 14.51
C PRO A 21 -5.70 40.23 14.21
N ASP A 22 -5.27 39.93 12.98
CA ASP A 22 -4.90 38.59 12.53
C ASP A 22 -3.80 38.01 13.44
N VAL A 23 -4.16 36.98 14.21
CA VAL A 23 -3.19 36.16 14.94
C VAL A 23 -2.82 34.99 14.02
N PRO A 24 -1.60 34.92 13.47
CA PRO A 24 -1.20 33.80 12.63
C PRO A 24 -1.14 32.51 13.46
N SER A 25 -1.91 31.51 13.05
CA SER A 25 -1.87 30.16 13.63
C SER A 25 -0.54 29.47 13.24
N PRO A 26 0.31 29.03 14.20
CA PRO A 26 1.69 28.61 13.91
C PRO A 26 1.83 27.27 13.16
N SER A 27 0.76 26.48 13.01
CA SER A 27 0.78 25.20 12.29
C SER A 27 0.52 25.32 10.77
N GLY A 28 -0.20 26.37 10.34
CA GLY A 28 -0.48 26.61 8.91
C GLY A 28 0.73 27.16 8.15
N SER A 29 1.59 27.94 8.82
CA SER A 29 2.76 28.57 8.21
C SER A 29 3.78 27.53 7.74
N ARG A 30 4.18 26.58 8.59
CA ARG A 30 5.23 25.61 8.25
C ARG A 30 4.90 24.74 7.03
N ALA A 31 3.66 24.30 6.89
CA ALA A 31 3.23 23.52 5.74
C ALA A 31 3.13 24.37 4.47
N ALA A 32 2.73 25.64 4.60
CA ALA A 32 2.73 26.59 3.48
C ALA A 32 4.16 26.97 3.05
N ASP A 33 5.08 27.10 4.01
CA ASP A 33 6.49 27.39 3.79
C ASP A 33 7.19 26.21 3.14
N ALA A 34 6.92 24.97 3.58
CA ALA A 34 7.42 23.76 2.94
C ALA A 34 6.91 23.60 1.50
N ARG A 35 5.63 23.89 1.23
CA ARG A 35 5.10 23.89 -0.14
C ARG A 35 5.76 24.94 -1.03
N ARG A 36 5.98 26.15 -0.51
CA ARG A 36 6.70 27.22 -1.24
C ARG A 36 8.14 26.82 -1.54
N ALA A 37 8.83 26.21 -0.58
CA ALA A 37 10.19 25.73 -0.77
C ALA A 37 10.27 24.66 -1.86
N LEU A 38 9.38 23.67 -1.84
CA LEU A 38 9.32 22.62 -2.85
C LEU A 38 9.02 23.18 -4.26
N LEU A 39 8.09 24.13 -4.37
CA LEU A 39 7.79 24.78 -5.66
C LEU A 39 8.98 25.56 -6.21
N ALA A 40 9.75 26.21 -5.34
CA ALA A 40 10.98 26.90 -5.74
C ALA A 40 12.05 25.91 -6.22
N GLU A 41 12.24 24.80 -5.50
CA GLU A 41 13.19 23.74 -5.84
C GLU A 41 12.84 23.06 -7.18
N ILE A 42 11.56 22.80 -7.43
CA ILE A 42 11.09 22.29 -8.73
C ILE A 42 11.43 23.30 -9.84
N GLY A 43 11.15 24.59 -9.63
CA GLY A 43 11.45 25.65 -10.60
C GLY A 43 12.94 25.71 -10.94
N GLU A 44 13.79 25.74 -9.92
CA GLU A 44 15.25 25.74 -10.07
C GLU A 44 15.77 24.49 -10.81
N PHE A 45 15.14 23.34 -10.58
CA PHE A 45 15.50 22.10 -11.26
C PHE A 45 15.22 22.15 -12.78
N PHE A 46 14.09 22.73 -13.19
CA PHE A 46 13.75 22.93 -14.61
C PHE A 46 14.71 23.90 -15.29
N GLU A 47 15.08 24.98 -14.61
CA GLU A 47 16.00 25.99 -15.13
C GLU A 47 17.44 25.45 -15.25
N THR A 48 17.91 24.72 -14.24
CA THR A 48 19.27 24.17 -14.20
C THR A 48 19.52 23.15 -15.32
N HIS A 49 18.48 22.40 -15.70
CA HIS A 49 18.59 21.28 -16.63
C HIS A 49 17.99 21.56 -18.03
N ASP A 50 17.50 22.78 -18.28
CA ASP A 50 16.88 23.22 -19.54
C ASP A 50 15.78 22.24 -20.05
N LEU A 51 14.84 21.93 -19.16
CA LEU A 51 13.82 20.91 -19.40
C LEU A 51 12.49 21.52 -19.87
N ALA A 52 11.77 20.81 -20.73
CA ALA A 52 10.47 21.28 -21.20
C ALA A 52 9.41 21.19 -20.08
N LEU A 53 8.64 22.27 -19.86
CA LEU A 53 7.55 22.27 -18.88
C LEU A 53 6.32 21.53 -19.42
N THR A 54 6.36 20.19 -19.37
CA THR A 54 5.25 19.30 -19.73
C THR A 54 4.61 18.70 -18.47
N ALA A 55 3.35 18.28 -18.56
CA ALA A 55 2.67 17.62 -17.44
C ALA A 55 3.41 16.38 -16.93
N THR A 56 4.01 15.62 -17.85
CA THR A 56 4.81 14.42 -17.55
C THR A 56 6.10 14.77 -16.84
N ASN A 57 6.88 15.73 -17.35
CA ASN A 57 8.13 16.16 -16.70
C ASN A 57 7.86 16.74 -15.30
N LEU A 58 6.80 17.54 -15.17
CA LEU A 58 6.39 18.12 -13.90
C LEU A 58 6.04 17.03 -12.89
N ALA A 59 5.28 16.00 -13.29
CA ALA A 59 4.93 14.87 -12.41
C ALA A 59 6.18 14.10 -11.95
N THR A 60 7.10 13.79 -12.86
CA THR A 60 8.34 13.06 -12.56
C THR A 60 9.26 13.83 -11.61
N ILE A 61 9.47 15.13 -11.86
CA ILE A 61 10.35 15.98 -11.05
C ILE A 61 9.71 16.27 -9.68
N CYS A 62 8.42 16.59 -9.63
CA CYS A 62 7.68 16.71 -8.37
C CYS A 62 7.79 15.41 -7.56
N GLY A 63 7.67 14.26 -8.21
CA GLY A 63 7.76 12.94 -7.58
C GLY A 63 9.11 12.69 -6.91
N GLY A 64 10.21 13.00 -7.59
CA GLY A 64 11.56 12.85 -7.04
C GLY A 64 11.89 13.84 -5.92
N LEU A 65 11.60 15.14 -6.12
CA LEU A 65 11.97 16.20 -5.16
C LEU A 65 11.07 16.24 -3.92
N SER A 66 9.79 15.89 -4.05
CA SER A 66 8.88 15.81 -2.88
C SER A 66 9.13 14.60 -1.98
N GLY A 67 10.00 13.67 -2.40
CA GLY A 67 10.24 12.40 -1.70
C GLY A 67 9.11 11.37 -1.83
N SER A 68 8.04 11.67 -2.59
CA SER A 68 6.99 10.70 -2.89
C SER A 68 7.49 9.53 -3.75
N HIS A 69 8.55 9.74 -4.53
CA HIS A 69 9.22 8.72 -5.32
C HIS A 69 10.75 8.63 -5.04
N PRO A 70 11.19 7.85 -4.03
CA PRO A 70 12.61 7.67 -3.68
C PRO A 70 13.52 7.20 -4.82
N GLU A 71 13.03 6.35 -5.71
CA GLU A 71 13.80 5.86 -6.87
C GLU A 71 14.07 6.94 -7.92
N LEU A 72 13.17 7.91 -8.09
CA LEU A 72 13.43 9.07 -8.96
C LEU A 72 14.52 9.95 -8.32
N ALA A 73 14.44 10.18 -7.01
CA ALA A 73 15.49 10.88 -6.27
C ALA A 73 16.84 10.16 -6.36
N GLN A 74 16.87 8.83 -6.25
CA GLN A 74 18.07 8.02 -6.42
C GLN A 74 18.58 8.07 -7.86
N ALA A 75 17.70 8.07 -8.87
CA ALA A 75 18.09 8.17 -10.27
C ALA A 75 18.70 9.54 -10.59
N PHE A 76 18.13 10.63 -10.06
CA PHE A 76 18.70 11.98 -10.17
C PHE A 76 20.07 12.04 -9.48
N ALA A 77 20.15 11.60 -8.23
CA ALA A 77 21.40 11.60 -7.47
C ALA A 77 22.49 10.71 -8.10
N ALA A 78 22.15 9.53 -8.61
CA ALA A 78 23.10 8.64 -9.26
C ALA A 78 23.67 9.26 -10.54
N ARG A 79 22.85 10.01 -11.29
CA ARG A 79 23.25 10.65 -12.55
C ARG A 79 24.09 11.90 -12.30
N GLU A 80 23.74 12.69 -11.28
CA GLU A 80 24.57 13.78 -10.78
C GLU A 80 25.94 13.28 -10.28
N MET A 81 25.96 12.19 -9.51
CA MET A 81 27.20 11.56 -9.05
C MET A 81 28.06 10.99 -10.19
N ALA A 82 27.43 10.53 -11.27
CA ALA A 82 28.11 10.07 -12.48
C ALA A 82 28.60 11.23 -13.37
N GLY A 83 28.21 12.48 -13.09
CA GLY A 83 28.52 13.65 -13.90
C GLY A 83 27.81 13.66 -15.27
N GLU A 84 26.74 12.89 -15.41
CA GLU A 84 25.94 12.84 -16.64
C GLU A 84 24.82 13.90 -16.60
N PRO A 85 24.50 14.56 -17.73
CA PRO A 85 23.44 15.55 -17.78
C PRO A 85 22.05 14.90 -17.63
N ILE A 86 21.20 15.48 -16.79
CA ILE A 86 19.75 15.19 -16.74
C ILE A 86 19.10 15.95 -17.89
N ASP A 87 18.94 15.31 -19.05
CA ASP A 87 18.38 15.91 -20.27
C ASP A 87 16.98 15.38 -20.60
N GLN A 88 16.27 16.07 -21.52
CA GLN A 88 14.92 15.69 -21.94
C GLN A 88 14.85 14.25 -22.48
N ARG A 89 15.89 13.81 -23.19
CA ARG A 89 15.94 12.46 -23.79
C ARG A 89 16.03 11.38 -22.72
N TRP A 90 16.80 11.62 -21.67
CA TRP A 90 16.89 10.72 -20.54
C TRP A 90 15.60 10.69 -19.74
N LEU A 91 14.98 11.86 -19.47
CA LEU A 91 13.67 11.91 -18.83
C LEU A 91 12.59 11.18 -19.64
N ASP A 92 12.59 11.32 -20.96
CA ASP A 92 11.68 10.58 -21.85
C ASP A 92 11.94 9.06 -21.82
N THR A 93 13.17 8.64 -21.53
CA THR A 93 13.54 7.22 -21.40
C THR A 93 13.11 6.69 -20.03
N LEU A 94 13.25 7.50 -19.00
CA LEU A 94 12.85 7.21 -17.63
C LEU A 94 11.31 7.12 -17.52
N ALA A 95 10.61 8.07 -18.14
CA ALA A 95 9.15 8.09 -18.26
C ALA A 95 8.61 6.96 -19.15
N ARG A 96 9.39 6.45 -20.10
CA ARG A 96 9.02 5.25 -20.90
C ARG A 96 9.18 3.95 -20.12
N LEU A 97 10.10 3.89 -19.17
CA LEU A 97 10.33 2.72 -18.32
C LEU A 97 9.34 2.65 -17.16
N ASP A 98 8.76 3.77 -16.74
CA ASP A 98 7.70 3.84 -15.73
C ASP A 98 6.76 5.04 -15.96
N PRO A 99 5.76 4.93 -16.87
CA PRO A 99 4.87 6.05 -17.20
C PRO A 99 3.97 6.51 -16.05
N ASP A 100 3.75 5.66 -15.03
CA ASP A 100 2.71 5.84 -14.02
C ASP A 100 3.11 5.44 -12.58
N GLY A 101 4.35 4.98 -12.32
CA GLY A 101 4.77 4.47 -11.01
C GLY A 101 4.38 3.01 -10.73
N HIS A 102 3.78 2.32 -11.71
CA HIS A 102 3.31 0.93 -11.58
C HIS A 102 4.44 -0.09 -11.53
N ALA A 103 5.58 0.16 -12.20
CA ALA A 103 6.71 -0.77 -12.17
C ALA A 103 7.30 -0.89 -10.76
N ARG A 104 7.30 0.21 -10.01
CA ARG A 104 7.71 0.31 -8.61
C ARG A 104 6.80 -0.41 -7.64
N ILE A 105 5.49 -0.16 -7.76
CA ILE A 105 4.48 -0.81 -6.92
C ILE A 105 4.51 -2.31 -7.20
N ALA A 106 4.58 -2.72 -8.47
CA ALA A 106 4.71 -4.13 -8.85
C ALA A 106 6.01 -4.77 -8.34
N ALA A 107 7.14 -4.05 -8.35
CA ALA A 107 8.41 -4.53 -7.81
C ALA A 107 8.36 -4.67 -6.27
N LEU A 108 7.80 -3.68 -5.57
CA LEU A 108 7.62 -3.70 -4.12
C LEU A 108 6.64 -4.81 -3.70
N GLU A 109 5.55 -5.00 -4.45
CA GLU A 109 4.60 -6.09 -4.25
C GLU A 109 5.24 -7.45 -4.49
N THR A 110 6.03 -7.59 -5.56
CA THR A 110 6.79 -8.83 -5.83
C THR A 110 7.80 -9.10 -4.72
N LEU A 111 8.45 -8.08 -4.18
CA LEU A 111 9.35 -8.21 -3.03
C LEU A 111 8.59 -8.57 -1.76
N THR A 112 7.41 -7.99 -1.54
CA THR A 112 6.54 -8.29 -0.39
C THR A 112 6.05 -9.73 -0.47
N ASP A 113 5.61 -10.19 -1.64
CA ASP A 113 5.19 -11.59 -1.89
C ASP A 113 6.35 -12.57 -1.69
N LYS A 114 7.56 -12.21 -2.14
CA LYS A 114 8.77 -13.04 -1.92
C LYS A 114 9.16 -13.07 -0.44
N LEU A 115 9.08 -11.95 0.28
CA LEU A 115 9.36 -11.87 1.70
C LEU A 115 8.35 -12.70 2.49
N GLU A 116 7.07 -12.59 2.13
CA GLU A 116 6.00 -13.41 2.69
C GLU A 116 6.27 -14.88 2.39
N TYR A 117 6.53 -15.29 1.15
CA TYR A 117 6.87 -16.68 0.87
C TYR A 117 8.09 -17.18 1.68
N ALA A 118 9.16 -16.39 1.75
CA ALA A 118 10.37 -16.72 2.50
C ALA A 118 10.11 -16.88 4.01
N LEU A 119 9.34 -15.96 4.60
CA LEU A 119 8.93 -16.03 6.00
C LEU A 119 8.07 -17.27 6.27
N MET A 120 7.28 -17.74 5.31
CA MET A 120 6.37 -18.88 5.50
C MET A 120 7.19 -20.15 5.56
N ARG A 121 8.13 -20.27 4.62
CA ARG A 121 9.10 -21.34 4.58
C ARG A 121 9.97 -21.36 5.83
N PHE A 122 10.43 -20.19 6.29
CA PHE A 122 11.21 -20.08 7.51
C PHE A 122 10.42 -20.56 8.74
N ALA A 123 9.17 -20.10 8.91
CA ALA A 123 8.32 -20.52 10.02
C ALA A 123 8.06 -22.03 10.01
N GLN A 124 7.85 -22.63 8.83
CA GLN A 124 7.66 -24.08 8.70
C GLN A 124 8.93 -24.87 9.06
N THR A 125 10.09 -24.46 8.52
CA THR A 125 11.37 -25.09 8.86
C THR A 125 11.69 -24.96 10.35
N ALA A 126 11.42 -23.79 10.94
CA ALA A 126 11.64 -23.54 12.36
C ALA A 126 10.77 -24.43 13.25
N ARG A 127 9.50 -24.65 12.89
CA ARG A 127 8.61 -25.60 13.60
C ARG A 127 9.11 -27.03 13.51
N SER A 128 9.49 -27.50 12.31
CA SER A 128 10.02 -28.85 12.12
C SER A 128 11.30 -29.11 12.93
N ALA A 129 12.25 -28.16 12.91
CA ALA A 129 13.46 -28.25 13.71
C ALA A 129 13.16 -28.26 15.22
N GLN A 130 12.13 -27.53 15.65
CA GLN A 130 11.72 -27.52 17.06
C GLN A 130 11.13 -28.87 17.50
N THR A 131 10.25 -29.47 16.71
CA THR A 131 9.66 -30.77 17.04
C THR A 131 10.76 -31.82 17.19
N GLU A 132 11.71 -31.86 16.25
CA GLU A 132 12.84 -32.78 16.30
C GLU A 132 13.76 -32.53 17.51
N THR A 133 14.03 -31.26 17.85
CA THR A 133 14.85 -30.90 19.02
C THR A 133 14.15 -31.27 20.34
N SER A 134 12.84 -31.03 20.43
CA SER A 134 12.03 -31.36 21.61
C SER A 134 11.97 -32.87 21.83
N ASP A 135 11.77 -33.64 20.76
CA ASP A 135 11.76 -35.11 20.81
C ASP A 135 13.13 -35.63 21.28
N HIS A 136 14.22 -35.07 20.73
CA HIS A 136 15.58 -35.45 21.11
C HIS A 136 15.91 -35.07 22.56
N ARG A 137 15.49 -33.88 23.01
CA ARG A 137 15.62 -33.43 24.40
C ARG A 137 14.84 -34.33 25.35
N GLY A 138 13.63 -34.76 24.97
CA GLY A 138 12.81 -35.69 25.73
C GLY A 138 13.50 -37.04 25.91
N ALA A 139 14.03 -37.61 24.83
CA ALA A 139 14.77 -38.88 24.87
C ALA A 139 16.03 -38.80 25.76
N LEU A 140 16.82 -37.72 25.63
CA LEU A 140 17.98 -37.48 26.48
C LEU A 140 17.61 -37.31 27.95
N GLY A 141 16.49 -36.64 28.24
CA GLY A 141 15.96 -36.49 29.60
C GLY A 141 15.69 -37.83 30.28
N VAL A 142 14.96 -38.72 29.60
CA VAL A 142 14.66 -40.08 30.10
C VAL A 142 15.96 -40.87 30.35
N GLN A 143 16.95 -40.71 29.47
CA GLN A 143 18.21 -41.45 29.57
C GLN A 143 19.10 -40.95 30.71
N ILE A 144 19.15 -39.63 30.95
CA ILE A 144 19.85 -39.03 32.09
C ILE A 144 19.18 -39.42 33.41
N GLU A 145 17.85 -39.46 33.46
CA GLU A 145 17.11 -39.91 34.63
C GLU A 145 17.42 -41.37 34.96
N ALA A 146 17.40 -42.25 33.94
CA ALA A 146 17.81 -43.66 34.09
C ALA A 146 19.28 -43.83 34.51
N MET A 147 20.18 -42.95 34.06
CA MET A 147 21.59 -42.97 34.47
C MET A 147 21.79 -42.53 35.93
N GLY A 148 20.95 -41.62 36.44
CA GLY A 148 20.99 -41.18 37.84
C GLY A 148 20.69 -42.29 38.86
N GLU A 149 20.00 -43.35 38.44
CA GLU A 149 19.69 -44.52 39.29
C GLU A 149 20.84 -45.55 39.34
N ILE A 150 21.85 -45.41 38.48
CA ILE A 150 22.97 -46.36 38.40
C ILE A 150 23.95 -46.10 39.55
N THR A 151 24.20 -47.12 40.38
CA THR A 151 25.22 -47.06 41.43
C THR A 151 26.62 -47.22 40.83
N VAL A 152 27.43 -46.16 40.91
CA VAL A 152 28.81 -46.14 40.38
C VAL A 152 29.82 -46.40 41.50
N PRO A 153 30.88 -47.21 41.28
CA PRO A 153 31.93 -47.44 42.28
C PRO A 153 32.63 -46.14 42.72
N ALA A 154 32.96 -46.06 44.02
CA ALA A 154 33.54 -44.87 44.68
C ALA A 154 34.66 -44.12 43.93
N PRO A 155 35.65 -44.76 43.26
CA PRO A 155 36.69 -44.01 42.55
C PRO A 155 36.21 -43.26 41.29
N ALA A 156 35.03 -43.59 40.74
CA ALA A 156 34.48 -42.96 39.53
C ALA A 156 33.21 -42.12 39.78
N ALA A 157 32.66 -42.15 41.00
CA ALA A 157 31.39 -41.51 41.33
C ALA A 157 31.41 -39.98 41.12
N SER A 158 32.48 -39.30 41.52
CA SER A 158 32.58 -37.84 41.39
C SER A 158 32.65 -37.34 39.95
N GLU A 159 33.28 -38.10 39.05
CA GLU A 159 33.34 -37.77 37.62
C GLU A 159 32.00 -38.02 36.93
N PHE A 160 31.29 -39.06 37.35
CA PHE A 160 29.93 -39.37 36.88
C PHE A 160 28.92 -38.30 37.30
N GLU A 161 28.95 -37.84 38.57
CA GLU A 161 28.11 -36.75 39.05
C GLU A 161 28.31 -35.46 38.24
N ARG A 162 29.56 -35.07 37.94
CA ARG A 162 29.82 -33.88 37.09
C ARG A 162 29.22 -34.01 35.68
N VAL A 163 29.25 -35.20 35.09
CA VAL A 163 28.69 -35.43 33.75
C VAL A 163 27.17 -35.33 33.78
N LEU A 164 26.52 -35.86 34.83
CA LEU A 164 25.08 -35.72 35.02
C LEU A 164 24.68 -34.25 35.22
N ASP A 165 25.39 -33.51 36.10
CA ASP A 165 25.14 -32.09 36.33
C ASP A 165 25.27 -31.26 35.04
N LEU A 166 26.34 -31.49 34.27
CA LEU A 166 26.54 -30.82 32.99
C LEU A 166 25.43 -31.16 32.00
N SER A 167 25.01 -32.42 31.94
CA SER A 167 23.97 -32.89 31.02
C SER A 167 22.60 -32.30 31.38
N GLN A 168 22.26 -32.24 32.67
CA GLN A 168 21.05 -31.57 33.16
C GLN A 168 21.07 -30.07 32.87
N ALA A 169 22.21 -29.40 33.09
CA ALA A 169 22.38 -27.98 32.75
C ALA A 169 22.23 -27.73 31.24
N MET A 170 22.75 -28.62 30.38
CA MET A 170 22.55 -28.56 28.94
C MET A 170 21.07 -28.72 28.55
N LEU A 171 20.34 -29.69 29.12
CA LEU A 171 18.91 -29.87 28.85
C LEU A 171 18.08 -28.65 29.26
N ALA A 172 18.36 -28.07 30.43
CA ALA A 172 17.71 -26.84 30.88
C ALA A 172 17.99 -25.66 29.93
N ARG A 173 19.22 -25.57 29.41
CA ARG A 173 19.59 -24.56 28.41
C ARG A 173 18.83 -24.75 27.10
N ILE A 174 18.73 -25.99 26.59
CA ILE A 174 17.98 -26.30 25.38
C ILE A 174 16.50 -25.91 25.56
N ALA A 175 15.88 -26.29 26.68
CA ALA A 175 14.49 -25.92 26.97
C ALA A 175 14.28 -24.38 27.02
N SER A 176 15.24 -23.63 27.58
CA SER A 176 15.17 -22.16 27.59
C SER A 176 15.24 -21.53 26.18
N VAL A 177 16.07 -22.12 25.30
CA VAL A 177 16.21 -21.68 23.91
C VAL A 177 14.94 -22.02 23.12
N GLU A 178 14.39 -23.22 23.29
CA GLU A 178 13.11 -23.62 22.70
C GLU A 178 11.99 -22.64 23.07
N ALA A 179 11.83 -22.32 24.36
CA ALA A 179 10.80 -21.39 24.82
C ALA A 179 10.99 -19.95 24.32
N ALA A 180 12.23 -19.52 24.06
CA ALA A 180 12.51 -18.23 23.43
C ALA A 180 12.19 -18.25 21.93
N MET A 181 12.51 -19.35 21.26
CA MET A 181 12.22 -19.56 19.84
C MET A 181 10.71 -19.59 19.59
N GLU A 182 9.93 -20.28 20.44
CA GLU A 182 8.45 -20.28 20.36
C GLU A 182 7.86 -18.88 20.44
N ARG A 183 8.35 -18.06 21.37
CA ARG A 183 7.91 -16.67 21.50
C ARG A 183 8.20 -15.86 20.23
N SER A 184 9.40 -16.00 19.69
CA SER A 184 9.80 -15.34 18.43
C SER A 184 8.95 -15.80 17.24
N GLN A 185 8.61 -17.09 17.17
CA GLN A 185 7.72 -17.63 16.13
C GLN A 185 6.31 -17.05 16.24
N GLN A 186 5.75 -16.98 17.46
CA GLN A 186 4.43 -16.38 17.69
C GLN A 186 4.39 -14.90 17.33
N GLU A 187 5.44 -14.14 17.64
CA GLU A 187 5.56 -12.74 17.23
C GLU A 187 5.65 -12.59 15.71
N THR A 188 6.45 -13.43 15.06
CA THR A 188 6.57 -13.43 13.60
C THR A 188 5.22 -13.70 12.94
N GLU A 189 4.45 -14.66 13.46
CA GLU A 189 3.10 -14.97 12.94
C GLU A 189 2.14 -13.78 13.12
N LYS A 190 2.13 -13.14 14.29
CA LYS A 190 1.31 -11.94 14.53
C LYS A 190 1.67 -10.79 13.58
N LEU A 191 2.96 -10.53 13.37
CA LEU A 191 3.40 -9.50 12.43
C LEU A 191 2.92 -9.80 11.01
N ARG A 192 2.91 -11.09 10.65
CA ARG A 192 2.41 -11.59 9.37
C ARG A 192 0.92 -11.34 9.18
N GLU A 193 0.12 -11.71 10.17
CA GLU A 193 -1.33 -11.47 10.15
C GLU A 193 -1.65 -9.99 10.04
N ASN A 194 -0.90 -9.15 10.76
CA ASN A 194 -1.06 -7.70 10.69
C ASN A 194 -0.68 -7.14 9.32
N LEU A 195 0.40 -7.63 8.70
CA LEU A 195 0.78 -7.26 7.34
C LEU A 195 -0.29 -7.67 6.32
N ALA A 196 -0.84 -8.87 6.42
CA ALA A 196 -1.90 -9.34 5.55
C ALA A 196 -3.16 -8.46 5.68
N LYS A 197 -3.56 -8.12 6.90
CA LYS A 197 -4.69 -7.21 7.16
C LYS A 197 -4.44 -5.82 6.58
N ALA A 198 -3.27 -5.24 6.85
CA ALA A 198 -2.90 -3.92 6.34
C ALA A 198 -2.90 -3.88 4.80
N ARG A 199 -2.50 -4.97 4.15
CA ARG A 199 -2.52 -5.09 2.69
C ARG A 199 -3.95 -5.11 2.14
N VAL A 200 -4.83 -5.90 2.74
CA VAL A 200 -6.26 -5.93 2.34
C VAL A 200 -6.91 -4.57 2.52
N GLU A 201 -6.63 -3.87 3.62
CA GLU A 201 -7.14 -2.51 3.86
C GLU A 201 -6.58 -1.50 2.85
N ALA A 202 -5.31 -1.64 2.47
CA ALA A 202 -4.66 -0.77 1.48
C ALA A 202 -5.16 -0.96 0.04
N ASP A 203 -5.91 -2.04 -0.23
CA ASP A 203 -6.44 -2.40 -1.55
C ASP A 203 -7.90 -1.98 -1.77
N VAL A 204 -8.54 -1.46 -0.73
CA VAL A 204 -9.95 -1.08 -0.74
C VAL A 204 -10.08 0.44 -0.70
N ASP A 205 -10.97 0.99 -1.51
CA ASP A 205 -11.38 2.38 -1.41
C ASP A 205 -12.19 2.61 -0.14
N HIS A 206 -11.73 3.53 0.69
CA HIS A 206 -12.32 3.86 1.97
C HIS A 206 -13.80 4.31 1.90
N LEU A 207 -14.19 4.99 0.83
CA LEU A 207 -15.54 5.53 0.66
C LEU A 207 -16.50 4.47 0.13
N THR A 208 -16.19 3.91 -1.04
CA THR A 208 -17.10 3.01 -1.78
C THR A 208 -16.97 1.54 -1.38
N ARG A 209 -15.90 1.18 -0.65
CA ARG A 209 -15.51 -0.21 -0.32
C ARG A 209 -15.23 -1.11 -1.51
N LEU A 210 -15.17 -0.55 -2.72
CA LEU A 210 -14.68 -1.25 -3.90
C LEU A 210 -13.16 -1.42 -3.81
N PRO A 211 -12.59 -2.40 -4.54
CA PRO A 211 -11.17 -2.39 -4.86
C PRO A 211 -10.75 -1.01 -5.39
N ASN A 212 -9.60 -0.53 -4.96
CA ASN A 212 -9.05 0.73 -5.42
C ASN A 212 -8.23 0.55 -6.71
N ARG A 213 -7.71 1.66 -7.25
CA ARG A 213 -6.85 1.68 -8.44
C ARG A 213 -5.71 0.65 -8.41
N ARG A 214 -4.99 0.54 -7.29
CA ARG A 214 -3.86 -0.41 -7.16
C ARG A 214 -4.35 -1.86 -7.26
N ALA A 215 -5.44 -2.18 -6.57
CA ALA A 215 -6.05 -3.50 -6.62
C ALA A 215 -6.54 -3.86 -8.03
N PHE A 216 -7.11 -2.89 -8.74
CA PHE A 216 -7.50 -3.05 -10.14
C PHE A 216 -6.32 -3.37 -11.06
N GLU A 217 -5.24 -2.60 -10.99
CA GLU A 217 -4.08 -2.78 -11.87
C GLU A 217 -3.46 -4.17 -11.72
N ARG A 218 -3.29 -4.64 -10.48
CA ARG A 218 -2.85 -6.02 -10.22
C ARG A 218 -3.80 -7.06 -10.79
N ARG A 219 -5.11 -6.84 -10.63
CA ARG A 219 -6.13 -7.75 -11.15
C ARG A 219 -6.14 -7.78 -12.68
N LEU A 220 -5.92 -6.64 -13.33
CA LEU A 220 -5.83 -6.54 -14.79
C LEU A 220 -4.66 -7.36 -15.33
N VAL A 221 -3.47 -7.22 -14.74
CA VAL A 221 -2.26 -7.97 -15.16
C VAL A 221 -2.50 -9.48 -15.05
N SER A 222 -2.95 -9.94 -13.90
CA SER A 222 -3.22 -11.38 -13.67
C SER A 222 -4.32 -11.93 -14.58
N ALA A 223 -5.40 -11.15 -14.78
CA ALA A 223 -6.49 -11.52 -15.68
C ALA A 223 -6.06 -11.59 -17.15
N ALA A 224 -5.22 -10.65 -17.61
CA ALA A 224 -4.71 -10.64 -18.98
C ALA A 224 -3.84 -11.87 -19.28
N ILE A 225 -2.98 -12.26 -18.33
CA ILE A 225 -2.17 -13.47 -18.45
C ILE A 225 -3.08 -14.71 -18.53
N ALA A 226 -4.08 -14.81 -17.64
CA ALA A 226 -5.00 -15.94 -17.60
C ALA A 226 -5.87 -16.04 -18.87
N ALA A 227 -6.43 -14.92 -19.33
CA ALA A 227 -7.25 -14.86 -20.54
C ALA A 227 -6.44 -15.27 -21.77
N ARG A 228 -5.20 -14.78 -21.90
CA ARG A 228 -4.28 -15.17 -22.98
C ARG A 228 -3.96 -16.66 -22.96
N ALA A 229 -3.73 -17.24 -21.77
CA ALA A 229 -3.44 -18.67 -21.64
C ALA A 229 -4.64 -19.55 -22.02
N LYS A 230 -5.87 -19.08 -21.76
CA LYS A 230 -7.11 -19.79 -22.08
C LYS A 230 -7.65 -19.50 -23.48
N GLY A 231 -7.16 -18.46 -24.16
CA GLY A 231 -7.74 -17.97 -25.42
C GLY A 231 -9.12 -17.33 -25.24
N GLU A 232 -9.42 -16.83 -24.04
CA GLU A 232 -10.69 -16.19 -23.70
C GLU A 232 -10.61 -14.66 -23.89
N PRO A 233 -11.71 -13.99 -24.27
CA PRO A 233 -11.73 -12.54 -24.35
C PRO A 233 -11.71 -11.89 -22.96
N LEU A 234 -11.04 -10.75 -22.86
CA LEU A 234 -11.01 -9.89 -21.69
C LEU A 234 -11.38 -8.48 -22.14
N SER A 235 -12.42 -7.90 -21.55
CA SER A 235 -12.88 -6.54 -21.88
C SER A 235 -12.79 -5.62 -20.69
N LEU A 236 -12.49 -4.35 -20.92
CA LEU A 236 -12.35 -3.32 -19.91
C LEU A 236 -13.25 -2.13 -20.27
N ALA A 237 -13.99 -1.61 -19.29
CA ALA A 237 -14.75 -0.36 -19.41
C ALA A 237 -14.25 0.64 -18.38
N PHE A 238 -14.08 1.89 -18.82
CA PHE A 238 -13.87 3.06 -17.97
C PHE A 238 -15.17 3.85 -17.93
N CYS A 239 -15.63 4.17 -16.72
CA CYS A 239 -16.86 4.88 -16.46
C CYS A 239 -16.53 6.13 -15.65
N ASP A 240 -17.02 7.28 -16.10
CA ASP A 240 -16.88 8.56 -15.41
C ASP A 240 -18.28 9.07 -15.03
N VAL A 241 -18.41 9.74 -13.88
CA VAL A 241 -19.71 10.28 -13.45
C VAL A 241 -19.93 11.66 -14.06
N ASP A 242 -20.82 11.71 -15.04
CA ASP A 242 -21.16 12.95 -15.74
C ASP A 242 -21.58 14.06 -14.75
N HIS A 243 -20.97 15.23 -14.93
CA HIS A 243 -21.27 16.45 -14.17
C HIS A 243 -21.15 16.32 -12.64
N PHE A 244 -20.35 15.39 -12.12
CA PHE A 244 -20.20 15.17 -10.67
C PHE A 244 -19.82 16.43 -9.88
N LYS A 245 -18.98 17.31 -10.46
CA LYS A 245 -18.65 18.61 -9.88
C LYS A 245 -19.89 19.48 -9.61
N VAL A 246 -20.88 19.48 -10.51
CA VAL A 246 -22.13 20.26 -10.33
C VAL A 246 -22.92 19.74 -9.13
N ILE A 247 -22.92 18.42 -8.91
CA ILE A 247 -23.56 17.79 -7.75
C ILE A 247 -22.88 18.28 -6.46
N ASN A 248 -21.56 18.24 -6.41
CA ASN A 248 -20.79 18.73 -5.25
C ASN A 248 -21.02 20.22 -5.00
N ASP A 249 -21.01 21.04 -6.05
CA ASP A 249 -21.17 22.49 -5.94
C ASP A 249 -22.60 22.88 -5.49
N THR A 250 -23.61 22.09 -5.89
CA THR A 250 -25.03 22.38 -5.59
C THR A 250 -25.49 21.78 -4.26
N HIS A 251 -25.02 20.58 -3.92
CA HIS A 251 -25.54 19.78 -2.81
C HIS A 251 -24.49 19.44 -1.73
N GLY A 252 -23.24 19.87 -1.93
CA GLY A 252 -22.12 19.61 -1.02
C GLY A 252 -21.47 18.24 -1.24
N HIS A 253 -20.23 18.10 -0.74
CA HIS A 253 -19.44 16.87 -0.89
C HIS A 253 -20.09 15.63 -0.28
N GLU A 254 -20.80 15.76 0.85
CA GLU A 254 -21.51 14.62 1.45
C GLU A 254 -22.59 14.05 0.51
N ALA A 255 -23.20 14.89 -0.34
CA ALA A 255 -24.16 14.43 -1.33
C ALA A 255 -23.46 13.70 -2.48
N GLY A 256 -22.32 14.22 -2.96
CA GLY A 256 -21.48 13.53 -3.93
C GLY A 256 -21.00 12.17 -3.43
N ASP A 257 -20.56 12.08 -2.17
CA ASP A 257 -20.14 10.82 -1.55
C ASP A 257 -21.26 9.78 -1.54
N ARG A 258 -22.50 10.18 -1.24
CA ARG A 258 -23.67 9.27 -1.32
C ARG A 258 -23.93 8.81 -2.74
N VAL A 259 -23.77 9.67 -3.74
CA VAL A 259 -23.91 9.31 -5.17
C VAL A 259 -22.86 8.28 -5.56
N LEU A 260 -21.60 8.47 -5.17
CA LEU A 260 -20.52 7.51 -5.45
C LEU A 260 -20.77 6.16 -4.78
N CYS A 261 -21.21 6.15 -3.52
CA CYS A 261 -21.56 4.91 -2.82
C CYS A 261 -22.75 4.18 -3.48
N ALA A 262 -23.78 4.92 -3.90
CA ALA A 262 -24.93 4.34 -4.60
C ALA A 262 -24.52 3.75 -5.95
N LEU A 263 -23.70 4.47 -6.72
CA LEU A 263 -23.18 3.98 -8.00
C LEU A 263 -22.32 2.73 -7.82
N ALA A 264 -21.44 2.71 -6.82
CA ALA A 264 -20.62 1.55 -6.50
C ALA A 264 -21.47 0.31 -6.21
N ALA A 265 -22.55 0.47 -5.43
CA ALA A 265 -23.49 -0.62 -5.14
C ALA A 265 -24.18 -1.12 -6.42
N THR A 266 -24.70 -0.22 -7.25
CA THR A 266 -25.34 -0.56 -8.53
C THR A 266 -24.36 -1.32 -9.44
N LEU A 267 -23.16 -0.79 -9.67
CA LEU A 267 -22.17 -1.45 -10.53
C LEU A 267 -21.83 -2.86 -10.03
N THR A 268 -21.73 -3.05 -8.71
CA THR A 268 -21.43 -4.36 -8.11
C THR A 268 -22.57 -5.36 -8.31
N GLU A 269 -23.82 -4.93 -8.11
CA GLU A 269 -25.00 -5.76 -8.29
C GLU A 269 -25.14 -6.24 -9.74
N HIS A 270 -24.90 -5.34 -10.70
CA HIS A 270 -24.99 -5.66 -12.14
C HIS A 270 -23.78 -6.45 -12.67
N ALA A 271 -22.61 -6.34 -12.04
CA ALA A 271 -21.38 -7.02 -12.46
C ALA A 271 -21.42 -8.55 -12.27
N GLY A 272 -21.89 -9.01 -11.11
CA GLY A 272 -21.84 -10.43 -10.71
C GLY A 272 -20.43 -11.06 -10.77
N ASP A 273 -20.34 -12.38 -10.77
CA ASP A 273 -19.04 -13.10 -10.71
C ASP A 273 -18.16 -12.99 -11.98
N SER A 274 -18.75 -12.48 -13.06
CA SER A 274 -18.09 -12.37 -14.37
C SER A 274 -17.42 -11.01 -14.58
N CYS A 275 -17.52 -10.10 -13.61
CA CYS A 275 -16.93 -8.77 -13.70
C CYS A 275 -16.34 -8.32 -12.37
N PHE A 276 -15.15 -7.74 -12.46
CA PHE A 276 -14.48 -7.09 -11.35
C PHE A 276 -14.66 -5.58 -11.47
N VAL A 277 -15.18 -4.96 -10.42
CA VAL A 277 -15.45 -3.52 -10.35
C VAL A 277 -14.45 -2.87 -9.40
N ALA A 278 -13.92 -1.71 -9.76
CA ALA A 278 -13.03 -0.95 -8.91
C ALA A 278 -13.24 0.56 -9.07
N ARG A 279 -12.90 1.33 -8.05
CA ARG A 279 -12.82 2.79 -8.13
C ARG A 279 -11.41 3.19 -8.52
N HIS A 280 -11.27 3.80 -9.69
CA HIS A 280 -9.98 4.17 -10.27
C HIS A 280 -9.55 5.59 -9.84
N GLY A 281 -10.50 6.51 -9.75
CA GLY A 281 -10.25 7.92 -9.48
C GLY A 281 -11.26 8.54 -8.50
N GLY A 282 -11.31 9.87 -8.49
CA GLY A 282 -12.26 10.61 -7.65
C GLY A 282 -13.72 10.30 -8.01
N GLU A 283 -14.03 10.30 -9.30
CA GLU A 283 -15.38 10.02 -9.83
C GLU A 283 -15.36 8.92 -10.92
N GLU A 284 -14.22 8.25 -11.07
CA GLU A 284 -13.99 7.24 -12.11
C GLU A 284 -14.09 5.82 -11.56
N PHE A 285 -14.78 4.95 -12.28
CA PHE A 285 -14.93 3.52 -12.02
C PHE A 285 -14.45 2.71 -13.21
N VAL A 286 -13.96 1.51 -12.93
CA VAL A 286 -13.50 0.57 -13.96
C VAL A 286 -14.15 -0.80 -13.77
N LEU A 287 -14.53 -1.41 -14.88
CA LEU A 287 -15.15 -2.72 -14.93
C LEU A 287 -14.34 -3.65 -15.83
N LEU A 288 -13.86 -4.74 -15.26
CA LEU A 288 -13.08 -5.76 -15.95
C LEU A 288 -13.92 -7.02 -16.15
N PHE A 289 -14.26 -7.34 -17.40
CA PHE A 289 -15.14 -8.45 -17.76
C PHE A 289 -14.34 -9.67 -18.22
N TYR A 290 -14.56 -10.81 -17.56
CA TYR A 290 -13.90 -12.08 -17.87
C TYR A 290 -14.69 -12.90 -18.89
N GLY A 291 -14.01 -13.43 -19.91
CA GLY A 291 -14.64 -14.28 -20.92
C GLY A 291 -15.68 -13.57 -21.78
N MET A 292 -15.69 -12.23 -21.79
CA MET A 292 -16.69 -11.41 -22.48
C MET A 292 -16.04 -10.56 -23.56
N GLY A 293 -16.56 -10.66 -24.78
CA GLY A 293 -16.15 -9.81 -25.91
C GLY A 293 -16.68 -8.37 -25.79
N LYS A 294 -16.06 -7.46 -26.53
CA LYS A 294 -16.32 -6.00 -26.47
C LYS A 294 -17.80 -5.63 -26.60
N ASP A 295 -18.53 -6.21 -27.57
CA ASP A 295 -19.93 -5.82 -27.82
C ASP A 295 -20.87 -6.26 -26.68
N ALA A 296 -20.63 -7.45 -26.13
CA ALA A 296 -21.37 -7.94 -24.96
C ALA A 296 -21.05 -7.12 -23.70
N ALA A 297 -19.78 -6.74 -23.52
CA ALA A 297 -19.36 -5.87 -22.43
C ALA A 297 -20.01 -4.49 -22.53
N ARG A 298 -20.06 -3.90 -23.72
CA ARG A 298 -20.76 -2.62 -23.95
C ARG A 298 -22.23 -2.71 -23.59
N PHE A 299 -22.93 -3.73 -24.12
CA PHE A 299 -24.36 -3.91 -23.82
C PHE A 299 -24.63 -4.03 -22.32
N ARG A 300 -23.72 -4.66 -21.56
CA ARG A 300 -23.87 -4.81 -20.11
C ARG A 300 -23.57 -3.54 -19.32
N VAL A 301 -22.74 -2.64 -19.84
CA VAL A 301 -22.49 -1.33 -19.22
C VAL A 301 -23.66 -0.37 -19.48
N ASP A 302 -24.29 -0.47 -20.65
CA ASP A 302 -25.40 0.41 -21.05
C ASP A 302 -26.78 0.00 -20.48
N ALA A 303 -26.90 -1.22 -19.92
CA ALA A 303 -28.14 -1.82 -19.45
C ALA A 303 -28.39 -1.61 -17.94
#